data_AF-A0A072VD57-F1
#
_entry.id   AF-A0A072VD57-F1
#
_cell.length_a   1.000
_cell.length_b   1.000
_cell.length_c   1.000
_cell.angle_alpha   90.00
_cell.angle_beta   90.00
_cell.angle_gamma   90.00
#
_symmetry.space_group_name_H-M   'P 1'
#
loop_
_entity.id
_entity.type
_entity.pdbx_description
1 polymer ?
#
loop_
_entity_poly.entity_id
_entity_poly.type
_entity_poly.pdbx_seq_one_letter_code
_entity_poly.pdbx_strand_id
1 'polypeptide(L)'
;MGMKAAIMTNHSGLKSFSTKLGFSVVQLDGLVKQHASESQDSDIVAVEILKLLGFQEGKVLDNSQFDLVFIHVGAGEKDNGSEQNADVEFVDALVGAIMRQAQPGSDVGSRLHLSVVMSYGKVLEDDESKFSVSKKVDEKDSCFLTLYPLQSYAMKGGVPRKDVRLHSPMLIAQLQHAVTRKDNVQRFTFQDFMKNGGNLTIPADRFLHEIAFKMWKAPKYGA
;
A
#
# COMPACT_ATOMS: atom_id res chain seq x y z
N MET A 1 -19.51 -9.15 11.02
CA MET A 1 -18.41 -8.70 11.90
C MET A 1 -17.64 -7.62 11.16
N GLY A 2 -17.36 -6.49 11.81
CA GLY A 2 -16.55 -5.41 11.21
C GLY A 2 -15.06 -5.77 11.17
N MET A 3 -14.32 -5.17 10.24
CA MET A 3 -12.86 -5.28 10.12
C MET A 3 -12.19 -4.22 11.00
N LYS A 4 -11.26 -4.61 11.88
CA LYS A 4 -10.47 -3.69 12.70
C LYS A 4 -9.28 -3.19 11.89
N ALA A 5 -9.25 -1.90 11.56
CA ALA A 5 -8.19 -1.31 10.75
C ALA A 5 -7.40 -0.25 11.53
N ALA A 6 -6.10 -0.19 11.30
CA ALA A 6 -5.22 0.87 11.79
C ALA A 6 -4.51 1.58 10.65
N ILE A 7 -4.10 2.82 10.89
CA ILE A 7 -3.22 3.59 10.01
C ILE A 7 -2.05 4.17 10.79
N MET A 8 -0.86 4.07 10.21
CA MET A 8 0.36 4.74 10.63
C MET A 8 0.71 5.81 9.60
N THR A 9 0.65 7.07 10.01
CA THR A 9 0.94 8.22 9.13
C THR A 9 1.39 9.41 9.96
N ASN A 10 2.28 10.23 9.43
CA ASN A 10 2.63 11.54 9.98
C ASN A 10 1.68 12.65 9.49
N HIS A 11 0.97 12.46 8.38
CA HIS A 11 0.11 13.48 7.76
C HIS A 11 -1.19 13.73 8.57
N SER A 12 -1.38 14.94 9.11
CA SER A 12 -2.55 15.31 9.93
C SER A 12 -3.90 15.12 9.23
N GLY A 13 -4.01 15.53 7.96
CA GLY A 13 -5.18 15.30 7.11
C GLY A 13 -5.58 13.81 7.02
N LEU A 14 -4.62 12.91 6.80
CA LEU A 14 -4.88 11.47 6.78
C LEU A 14 -5.26 10.92 8.16
N LYS A 15 -4.67 11.42 9.25
CA LYS A 15 -5.09 11.06 10.62
C LYS A 15 -6.57 11.40 10.84
N SER A 16 -6.95 12.64 10.53
CA SER A 16 -8.33 13.13 10.66
C SER A 16 -9.31 12.35 9.77
N PHE A 17 -8.95 12.13 8.51
CA PHE A 17 -9.76 11.38 7.57
C PHE A 17 -9.95 9.92 8.01
N SER A 18 -8.88 9.25 8.41
CA SER A 18 -8.94 7.84 8.81
C SER A 18 -9.74 7.64 10.10
N THR A 19 -9.65 8.59 11.04
CA THR A 19 -10.48 8.57 12.26
C THR A 19 -11.96 8.63 11.92
N LYS A 20 -12.36 9.45 10.93
CA LYS A 20 -13.75 9.50 10.43
C LYS A 20 -14.20 8.21 9.75
N LEU A 21 -13.27 7.45 9.18
CA LEU A 21 -13.53 6.12 8.62
C LEU A 21 -13.56 5.01 9.69
N GLY A 22 -13.30 5.33 10.96
CA GLY A 22 -13.28 4.38 12.07
C GLY A 22 -11.96 3.63 12.22
N PHE A 23 -10.87 4.12 11.62
CA PHE A 23 -9.55 3.50 11.75
C PHE A 23 -8.88 4.00 13.04
N SER A 24 -8.12 3.12 13.69
CA SER A 24 -7.23 3.52 14.77
C SER A 24 -5.99 4.19 14.20
N VAL A 25 -5.69 5.42 14.63
CA VAL A 25 -4.46 6.11 14.24
C VAL A 25 -3.35 5.73 15.21
N VAL A 26 -2.30 5.09 14.71
CA VAL A 26 -1.12 4.67 15.48
C VAL A 26 0.04 5.59 15.12
N GLN A 27 0.77 6.10 16.12
CA GLN A 27 1.91 6.98 15.87
C GLN A 27 3.11 6.18 15.39
N LEU A 28 3.54 6.44 14.14
CA LEU A 28 4.74 5.83 13.55
C LEU A 28 6.01 6.30 14.27
N ASP A 29 6.07 7.59 14.61
CA ASP A 29 7.19 8.21 15.32
C ASP A 29 7.50 7.56 16.67
N GLY A 30 6.49 7.06 17.39
CA GLY A 30 6.70 6.35 18.66
C GLY A 30 7.40 4.99 18.47
N LEU A 31 7.22 4.37 17.32
CA LEU A 31 7.84 3.09 16.93
C LEU A 31 9.24 3.30 16.32
N VAL A 32 9.44 4.35 15.53
CA VAL A 32 10.70 4.63 14.83
C VAL A 32 11.70 5.41 15.71
N LYS A 33 11.26 6.43 16.47
CA LYS A 33 12.17 7.27 17.29
C LYS A 33 12.77 6.54 18.50
N GLN A 34 12.18 5.42 18.96
CA GLN A 34 12.78 4.60 20.02
C GLN A 34 14.00 3.81 19.55
N HIS A 35 14.18 3.64 18.23
CA HIS A 35 15.15 2.71 17.64
C HIS A 35 16.07 3.36 16.60
N ALA A 36 16.12 4.69 16.54
CA ALA A 36 16.85 5.51 15.57
C ALA A 36 18.40 5.46 15.69
N SER A 37 18.97 4.33 16.07
CA SER A 37 20.41 4.09 16.15
C SER A 37 20.69 2.73 15.54
N GLU A 38 21.14 2.72 14.28
CA GLU A 38 21.61 1.56 13.50
C GLU A 38 20.56 0.79 12.67
N SER A 39 21.06 0.13 11.62
CA SER A 39 20.40 -0.60 10.53
C SER A 39 19.45 -1.75 10.93
N GLN A 40 19.16 -1.90 12.23
CA GLN A 40 18.20 -2.88 12.79
C GLN A 40 16.78 -2.30 12.97
N ASP A 41 16.57 -1.02 12.69
CA ASP A 41 15.29 -0.32 12.91
C ASP A 41 14.12 -0.94 12.11
N SER A 42 14.32 -1.25 10.83
CA SER A 42 13.25 -1.83 9.98
C SER A 42 12.80 -3.23 10.41
N ASP A 43 13.69 -4.05 10.97
CA ASP A 43 13.33 -5.38 11.48
C ASP A 43 12.49 -5.26 12.76
N ILE A 44 12.82 -4.31 13.65
CA ILE A 44 12.04 -4.03 14.85
C ILE A 44 10.65 -3.51 14.48
N VAL A 45 10.60 -2.53 13.57
CA VAL A 45 9.35 -1.96 13.06
C VAL A 45 8.49 -3.05 12.41
N ALA A 46 9.08 -3.93 11.60
CA ALA A 46 8.38 -5.06 10.99
C ALA A 46 7.80 -6.01 12.05
N VAL A 47 8.56 -6.35 13.10
CA VAL A 47 8.09 -7.20 14.20
C VAL A 47 6.90 -6.56 14.92
N GLU A 48 6.95 -5.26 15.21
CA GLU A 48 5.85 -4.57 15.88
C GLU A 48 4.59 -4.49 15.00
N ILE A 49 4.73 -4.20 13.70
CA ILE A 49 3.61 -4.24 12.75
C ILE A 49 2.99 -5.65 12.68
N LEU A 50 3.83 -6.67 12.62
CA LEU A 50 3.38 -8.07 12.59
C LEU A 50 2.66 -8.45 13.88
N LYS A 51 3.13 -8.00 15.05
CA LYS A 51 2.45 -8.20 16.34
C LYS A 51 1.05 -7.57 16.35
N LEU A 52 0.89 -6.37 15.79
CA LEU A 52 -0.43 -5.72 15.67
C LEU A 52 -1.43 -6.56 14.86
N LEU A 53 -0.93 -7.27 13.84
CA LEU A 53 -1.70 -8.21 13.02
C LEU A 53 -1.88 -9.59 13.67
N GLY A 54 -1.35 -9.80 14.87
CA GLY A 54 -1.43 -11.08 15.59
C GLY A 54 -0.35 -12.09 15.18
N PHE A 55 0.76 -11.65 14.59
CA PHE A 55 1.91 -12.50 14.30
C PHE A 55 3.04 -12.24 15.30
N GLN A 56 3.46 -13.26 16.03
CA GLN A 56 4.54 -13.14 17.03
C GLN A 56 5.42 -14.38 16.99
N GLU A 57 6.74 -14.20 16.96
CA GLU A 57 7.73 -15.28 16.96
C GLU A 57 7.47 -16.34 15.87
N GLY A 58 7.04 -15.89 14.68
CA GLY A 58 6.75 -16.76 13.54
C GLY A 58 5.43 -17.54 13.65
N LYS A 59 4.66 -17.35 14.72
CA LYS A 59 3.36 -17.98 14.95
C LYS A 59 2.22 -16.99 14.76
N VAL A 60 1.02 -17.55 14.58
CA VAL A 60 -0.22 -16.79 14.47
C VAL A 60 -0.98 -16.91 15.78
N LEU A 61 -1.32 -15.76 16.36
CA LEU A 61 -2.09 -15.65 17.59
C LEU A 61 -3.56 -15.44 17.25
N ASP A 62 -4.46 -15.98 18.07
CA ASP A 62 -5.91 -15.85 17.88
C ASP A 62 -6.44 -14.44 18.22
N ASN A 63 -5.65 -13.62 18.92
CA ASN A 63 -6.04 -12.30 19.42
C ASN A 63 -5.33 -11.16 18.68
N SER A 64 -5.51 -11.04 17.36
CA SER A 64 -5.00 -9.88 16.63
C SER A 64 -5.65 -8.59 17.10
N GLN A 65 -4.85 -7.53 17.26
CA GLN A 65 -5.38 -6.20 17.56
C GLN A 65 -6.15 -5.67 16.34
N PHE A 66 -5.53 -5.78 15.17
CA PHE A 66 -6.07 -5.34 13.89
C PHE A 66 -6.11 -6.47 12.86
N ASP A 67 -7.11 -6.42 11.98
CA ASP A 67 -7.19 -7.26 10.79
C ASP A 67 -6.40 -6.64 9.61
N LEU A 68 -6.23 -5.31 9.61
CA LEU A 68 -5.60 -4.54 8.53
C LEU A 68 -4.80 -3.37 9.08
N VAL A 69 -3.56 -3.19 8.61
CA VAL A 69 -2.70 -2.07 8.97
C VAL A 69 -2.27 -1.35 7.68
N PHE A 70 -2.54 -0.05 7.61
CA PHE A 70 -2.02 0.84 6.57
C PHE A 70 -0.80 1.58 7.07
N ILE A 71 0.24 1.64 6.26
CA ILE A 71 1.45 2.41 6.55
C ILE A 71 1.62 3.41 5.42
N HIS A 72 1.67 4.69 5.78
CA HIS A 72 1.82 5.79 4.84
C HIS A 72 3.19 6.44 5.05
N VAL A 73 4.00 6.41 3.99
CA VAL A 73 5.36 6.97 3.94
C VAL A 73 5.41 8.00 2.80
N GLY A 74 6.07 9.13 3.02
CA GLY A 74 6.12 10.25 2.08
C GLY A 74 4.93 11.22 2.14
N ALA A 75 5.05 12.38 1.49
CA ALA A 75 4.05 13.47 1.39
C ALA A 75 3.45 14.00 2.73
N GLY A 76 4.02 13.60 3.88
CA GLY A 76 3.62 14.07 5.20
C GLY A 76 4.14 15.46 5.55
N GLU A 77 3.79 15.92 6.76
CA GLU A 77 4.34 17.15 7.33
C GLU A 77 5.86 17.02 7.41
N LYS A 78 6.59 17.82 6.63
CA LYS A 78 8.04 17.80 6.60
C LYS A 78 8.58 18.46 7.87
N ASP A 79 9.01 17.67 8.84
CA ASP A 79 9.97 18.14 9.83
C ASP A 79 11.33 18.19 9.14
N ASN A 80 11.66 19.34 8.54
CA ASN A 80 12.97 19.68 7.98
C ASN A 80 13.49 18.73 6.88
N GLY A 81 13.07 18.97 5.64
CA GLY A 81 13.90 18.68 4.46
C GLY A 81 14.25 17.23 4.15
N SER A 82 13.49 16.24 4.65
CA SER A 82 13.75 14.83 4.32
C SER A 82 13.73 14.59 2.81
N GLU A 83 14.83 14.02 2.31
CA GLU A 83 15.01 13.69 0.90
C GLU A 83 14.07 12.56 0.49
N GLN A 84 13.44 12.67 -0.69
CA GLN A 84 12.50 11.65 -1.21
C GLN A 84 13.13 10.24 -1.32
N ASN A 85 14.46 10.15 -1.41
CA ASN A 85 15.19 8.89 -1.45
C ASN A 85 15.12 8.12 -0.12
N ALA A 86 15.12 8.82 1.02
CA ALA A 86 15.07 8.18 2.34
C ALA A 86 13.75 7.42 2.58
N ASP A 87 12.64 7.96 2.07
CA ASP A 87 11.32 7.31 2.17
C ASP A 87 11.26 6.00 1.36
N VAL A 88 11.82 6.00 0.15
CA VAL A 88 11.88 4.83 -0.72
C VAL A 88 12.76 3.74 -0.12
N GLU A 89 13.94 4.12 0.39
CA GLU A 89 14.85 3.21 1.08
C GLU A 89 14.22 2.60 2.33
N PHE A 90 13.48 3.40 3.11
CA PHE A 90 12.74 2.91 4.27
C PHE A 90 11.68 1.88 3.88
N VAL A 91 10.88 2.15 2.83
CA VAL A 91 9.87 1.21 2.35
C VAL A 91 10.51 -0.08 1.85
N ASP A 92 11.60 0.00 1.09
CA ASP A 92 12.32 -1.20 0.61
C ASP A 92 12.86 -2.04 1.78
N ALA A 93 13.51 -1.40 2.75
CA ALA A 93 14.05 -2.05 3.94
C ALA A 93 12.93 -2.71 4.78
N LEU A 94 11.81 -2.02 4.99
CA LEU A 94 10.66 -2.52 5.72
C LEU A 94 9.98 -3.70 5.00
N VAL A 95 9.78 -3.60 3.69
CA VAL A 95 9.23 -4.70 2.88
C VAL A 95 10.15 -5.91 2.96
N GLY A 96 11.47 -5.71 2.82
CA GLY A 96 12.46 -6.77 2.99
C GLY A 96 12.41 -7.43 4.37
N ALA A 97 12.26 -6.64 5.44
CA ALA A 97 12.12 -7.13 6.80
C ALA A 97 10.85 -7.97 7.01
N ILE A 98 9.69 -7.49 6.53
CA ILE A 98 8.43 -8.24 6.58
C ILE A 98 8.55 -9.54 5.79
N MET A 99 9.13 -9.51 4.58
CA MET A 99 9.33 -10.69 3.75
C MET A 99 10.24 -11.73 4.42
N ARG A 100 11.26 -11.29 5.18
CA ARG A 100 12.13 -12.20 5.95
C ARG A 100 11.35 -12.96 7.02
N GLN A 101 10.38 -12.32 7.67
CA GLN A 101 9.53 -12.94 8.69
C GLN A 101 8.40 -13.79 8.10
N ALA A 102 7.94 -13.46 6.88
CA ALA A 102 6.84 -14.11 6.20
C ALA A 102 7.30 -15.05 5.08
N GLN A 103 8.30 -15.90 5.35
CA GLN A 103 8.85 -16.82 4.36
C GLN A 103 7.77 -17.76 3.77
N PRO A 104 7.90 -18.17 2.50
CA PRO A 104 7.01 -19.16 1.90
C PRO A 104 6.94 -20.43 2.76
N GLY A 105 5.74 -20.90 3.07
CA GLY A 105 5.52 -22.09 3.90
C GLY A 105 5.58 -21.86 5.42
N SER A 106 5.90 -20.65 5.88
CA SER A 106 5.72 -20.26 7.29
C SER A 106 4.26 -20.01 7.63
N ASP A 107 3.90 -20.14 8.91
CA ASP A 107 2.55 -19.83 9.40
C ASP A 107 2.16 -18.38 9.08
N VAL A 108 3.08 -17.43 9.29
CA VAL A 108 2.90 -16.00 8.95
C VAL A 108 2.69 -15.83 7.45
N GLY A 109 3.59 -16.38 6.62
CA GLY A 109 3.53 -16.23 5.16
C GLY A 109 2.24 -16.77 4.54
N SER A 110 1.65 -17.81 5.13
CA SER A 110 0.38 -18.38 4.67
C SER A 110 -0.86 -17.50 4.97
N ARG A 111 -0.75 -16.60 5.95
CA ARG A 111 -1.87 -15.76 6.44
C ARG A 111 -1.67 -14.26 6.21
N LEU A 112 -0.46 -13.84 5.85
CA LEU A 112 -0.15 -12.44 5.55
C LEU A 112 -0.50 -12.11 4.09
N HIS A 113 -1.25 -11.03 3.91
CA HIS A 113 -1.40 -10.35 2.63
C HIS A 113 -0.68 -9.01 2.69
N LEU A 114 0.36 -8.84 1.88
CA LEU A 114 1.12 -7.61 1.78
C LEU A 114 0.83 -6.96 0.42
N SER A 115 0.46 -5.68 0.42
CA SER A 115 0.33 -4.86 -0.79
C SER A 115 1.21 -3.63 -0.64
N VAL A 116 2.05 -3.37 -1.63
CA VAL A 116 2.84 -2.15 -1.76
C VAL A 116 2.19 -1.28 -2.82
N VAL A 117 1.89 -0.03 -2.47
CA VAL A 117 1.34 0.98 -3.37
C VAL A 117 2.34 2.13 -3.44
N MET A 118 2.86 2.42 -4.62
CA MET A 118 3.80 3.52 -4.85
C MET A 118 3.20 4.54 -5.79
N SER A 119 3.16 5.81 -5.39
CA SER A 119 2.92 6.89 -6.34
C SER A 119 4.18 7.18 -7.16
N TYR A 120 4.00 7.61 -8.41
CA TYR A 120 5.07 8.12 -9.26
C TYR A 120 4.69 9.48 -9.87
N GLY A 121 5.62 10.14 -10.55
CA GLY A 121 5.40 11.45 -11.16
C GLY A 121 5.58 12.62 -10.19
N LYS A 122 5.63 13.84 -10.73
CA LYS A 122 5.87 15.07 -9.98
C LYS A 122 4.54 15.77 -9.71
N VAL A 123 4.20 15.96 -8.43
CA VAL A 123 3.13 16.89 -8.04
C VAL A 123 3.75 18.28 -8.03
N LEU A 124 3.37 19.14 -8.97
CA LEU A 124 3.84 20.54 -9.00
C LEU A 124 3.15 21.32 -7.88
N GLU A 125 3.87 22.22 -7.19
CA GLU A 125 3.32 23.03 -6.09
C GLU A 125 2.13 23.90 -6.51
N ASP A 126 2.06 24.23 -7.81
CA ASP A 126 0.98 25.01 -8.44
C ASP A 126 -0.10 24.13 -9.09
N ASP A 127 -0.06 22.81 -8.86
CA ASP A 127 -1.13 21.91 -9.30
C ASP A 127 -2.34 22.11 -8.38
N GLU A 128 -3.05 23.23 -8.58
CA GLU A 128 -4.45 23.45 -8.16
C GLU A 128 -5.40 22.45 -8.85
N SER A 129 -4.94 21.27 -9.26
CA SER A 129 -5.80 20.18 -9.64
C SER A 129 -6.54 19.71 -8.39
N LYS A 130 -7.70 20.34 -8.16
CA LYS A 130 -8.87 19.68 -7.62
C LYS A 130 -9.18 18.49 -8.53
N PHE A 131 -8.35 17.45 -8.44
CA PHE A 131 -8.49 16.15 -9.06
C PHE A 131 -9.06 16.19 -10.48
N SER A 132 -8.45 16.97 -11.37
CA SER A 132 -8.97 17.09 -12.74
C SER A 132 -8.88 15.72 -13.43
N VAL A 133 -10.03 15.19 -13.81
CA VAL A 133 -10.19 13.91 -14.53
C VAL A 133 -9.52 13.95 -15.91
N SER A 134 -9.31 15.16 -16.45
CA SER A 134 -8.68 15.42 -17.74
C SER A 134 -7.18 15.69 -17.60
N LYS A 135 -6.39 15.03 -18.46
CA LYS A 135 -4.94 15.27 -18.61
C LYS A 135 -4.67 16.70 -19.08
N LYS A 136 -3.69 17.37 -18.47
CA LYS A 136 -2.78 18.23 -19.24
C LYS A 136 -1.67 17.33 -19.79
N VAL A 137 -1.75 17.01 -21.07
CA VAL A 137 -0.72 16.26 -21.80
C VAL A 137 0.44 17.21 -22.07
N ASP A 138 1.34 17.40 -21.11
CA ASP A 138 2.59 18.11 -21.39
C ASP A 138 3.87 17.43 -20.84
N GLU A 139 3.76 16.32 -20.08
CA GLU A 139 4.94 15.57 -19.67
C GLU A 139 5.23 14.38 -20.60
N LYS A 140 6.37 14.49 -21.29
CA LYS A 140 6.95 13.63 -22.33
C LYS A 140 7.47 12.26 -21.84
N ASP A 141 7.05 11.75 -20.69
CA ASP A 141 7.51 10.42 -20.25
C ASP A 141 6.63 9.31 -20.84
N SER A 142 7.04 8.87 -22.02
CA SER A 142 6.36 7.85 -22.85
C SER A 142 6.18 6.49 -22.15
N CYS A 143 7.02 6.16 -21.17
CA CYS A 143 6.94 4.91 -20.42
C CYS A 143 5.67 4.82 -19.55
N PHE A 144 5.22 5.92 -18.94
CA PHE A 144 4.04 5.94 -18.08
C PHE A 144 2.72 5.89 -18.85
N LEU A 145 2.73 6.19 -20.15
CA LEU A 145 1.54 6.03 -21.00
C LEU A 145 1.15 4.56 -21.18
N THR A 146 2.06 3.63 -20.91
CA THR A 146 1.78 2.19 -20.99
C THR A 146 1.09 1.63 -19.74
N LEU A 147 1.02 2.41 -18.67
CA LEU A 147 0.44 2.02 -17.38
C LEU A 147 -1.07 2.22 -17.27
N TYR A 148 -1.76 2.56 -18.36
CA TYR A 148 -3.20 2.72 -18.32
C TYR A 148 -3.91 1.39 -18.05
N PRO A 149 -4.86 1.36 -17.11
CA PRO A 149 -5.67 0.18 -16.88
C PRO A 149 -6.66 -0.05 -18.03
N LEU A 150 -6.59 -1.21 -18.68
CA LEU A 150 -7.17 -1.44 -20.02
C LEU A 150 -8.61 -1.98 -20.06
N GLN A 151 -9.28 -2.36 -18.96
CA GLN A 151 -10.67 -2.87 -19.09
C GLN A 151 -11.61 -2.72 -17.87
N SER A 152 -11.15 -2.94 -16.64
CA SER A 152 -11.99 -2.86 -15.43
C SER A 152 -12.15 -1.45 -14.85
N TYR A 153 -11.51 -0.47 -15.49
CA TYR A 153 -11.41 0.91 -15.02
C TYR A 153 -12.59 1.80 -15.47
N ALA A 154 -13.18 1.50 -16.63
CA ALA A 154 -14.28 2.27 -17.20
C ALA A 154 -15.68 1.76 -16.81
N MET A 155 -15.81 0.53 -16.29
CA MET A 155 -17.10 -0.13 -16.06
C MET A 155 -17.24 -0.68 -14.63
N LYS A 156 -18.43 -0.56 -14.03
CA LYS A 156 -18.80 -1.17 -12.73
C LYS A 156 -20.21 -1.74 -12.83
N GLY A 157 -20.34 -3.08 -12.71
CA GLY A 157 -21.65 -3.74 -12.78
C GLY A 157 -22.39 -3.51 -14.11
N GLY A 158 -21.66 -3.49 -15.23
CA GLY A 158 -22.24 -3.19 -16.55
C GLY A 158 -22.52 -1.71 -16.82
N VAL A 159 -22.29 -0.81 -15.85
CA VAL A 159 -22.51 0.63 -16.00
C VAL A 159 -21.16 1.36 -16.19
N PRO A 160 -21.05 2.28 -17.16
CA PRO A 160 -19.89 3.14 -17.28
C PRO A 160 -19.68 4.00 -16.03
N ARG A 161 -18.47 4.01 -15.50
CA ARG A 161 -18.07 4.88 -14.39
C ARG A 161 -17.94 6.31 -14.92
N LYS A 162 -18.51 7.28 -14.19
CA LYS A 162 -18.51 8.71 -14.60
C LYS A 162 -17.24 9.46 -14.22
N ASP A 163 -16.62 9.10 -13.10
CA ASP A 163 -15.51 9.87 -12.49
C ASP A 163 -14.21 9.06 -12.47
N VAL A 164 -13.84 8.52 -13.62
CA VAL A 164 -12.63 7.70 -13.78
C VAL A 164 -11.45 8.58 -14.11
N ARG A 165 -10.46 8.68 -13.21
CA ARG A 165 -9.23 9.41 -13.52
C ARG A 165 -8.52 8.75 -14.70
N LEU A 166 -8.31 9.52 -15.77
CA LEU A 166 -7.57 9.06 -16.95
C LEU A 166 -6.06 9.05 -16.73
N HIS A 167 -5.59 9.42 -15.55
CA HIS A 167 -4.21 9.30 -15.11
C HIS A 167 -4.19 8.86 -13.65
N SER A 168 -3.54 7.73 -13.38
CA SER A 168 -3.42 7.17 -12.04
C SER A 168 -1.96 6.79 -11.85
N PRO A 169 -1.12 7.72 -11.35
CA PRO A 169 0.29 7.46 -11.24
C PRO A 169 0.59 6.65 -9.99
N MET A 170 0.06 5.44 -9.92
CA MET A 170 0.24 4.53 -8.80
C MET A 170 0.61 3.14 -9.34
N LEU A 171 1.70 2.58 -8.84
CA LEU A 171 2.07 1.19 -9.04
C LEU A 171 1.66 0.36 -7.83
N ILE A 172 1.19 -0.85 -8.09
CA ILE A 172 0.79 -1.79 -7.04
C ILE A 172 1.47 -3.13 -7.28
N ALA A 173 2.07 -3.67 -6.23
CA ALA A 173 2.52 -5.06 -6.16
C ALA A 173 2.00 -5.74 -4.90
N GLN A 174 1.70 -7.02 -5.02
CA GLN A 174 1.05 -7.81 -3.98
C GLN A 174 1.78 -9.13 -3.76
N LEU A 175 2.01 -9.44 -2.48
CA LEU A 175 2.54 -10.71 -2.01
C LEU A 175 1.49 -11.39 -1.13
N GLN A 176 1.07 -12.59 -1.55
CA GLN A 176 0.25 -13.48 -0.76
C GLN A 176 0.51 -14.93 -1.19
N HIS A 177 0.79 -15.81 -0.22
CA HIS A 177 0.95 -17.24 -0.46
C HIS A 177 -0.40 -17.97 -0.36
N ALA A 178 -1.44 -17.42 -1.00
CA ALA A 178 -2.81 -17.97 -1.03
C ALA A 178 -3.54 -17.57 -2.34
N VAL A 179 -4.86 -17.37 -2.29
CA VAL A 179 -5.80 -17.23 -3.43
C VAL A 179 -5.23 -16.56 -4.70
N THR A 180 -4.95 -17.37 -5.72
CA THR A 180 -4.85 -17.17 -7.18
C THR A 180 -4.13 -15.96 -7.81
N ARG A 181 -3.68 -14.91 -7.09
CA ARG A 181 -2.92 -13.81 -7.70
C ARG A 181 -1.74 -13.36 -6.83
N LYS A 182 -0.53 -13.64 -7.32
CA LYS A 182 0.75 -13.18 -6.77
C LYS A 182 1.51 -12.46 -7.89
N ASP A 183 2.10 -11.31 -7.57
CA ASP A 183 3.03 -10.63 -8.48
C ASP A 183 4.40 -11.31 -8.48
N ASN A 184 5.08 -11.29 -9.64
CA ASN A 184 6.41 -11.87 -9.80
C ASN A 184 7.52 -10.83 -9.64
N VAL A 185 7.21 -9.65 -9.10
CA VAL A 185 8.18 -8.60 -8.79
C VAL A 185 9.16 -9.11 -7.73
N GLN A 186 10.45 -8.97 -8.01
CA GLN A 186 11.56 -9.43 -7.16
C GLN A 186 12.43 -8.27 -6.67
N ARG A 187 12.38 -7.11 -7.33
CA ARG A 187 13.20 -5.93 -7.04
C ARG A 187 12.33 -4.71 -6.88
N PHE A 188 12.67 -3.85 -5.93
CA PHE A 188 12.00 -2.58 -5.69
C PHE A 188 12.41 -1.51 -6.71
N THR A 189 12.12 -1.76 -7.99
CA THR A 189 12.48 -0.83 -9.09
C THR A 189 11.33 -0.69 -10.06
N PHE A 190 11.12 0.52 -10.60
CA PHE A 190 10.06 0.79 -11.57
C PHE A 190 10.03 -0.23 -12.73
N GLN A 191 11.19 -0.57 -13.28
CA GLN A 191 11.31 -1.51 -14.39
C GLN A 191 10.84 -2.93 -14.02
N ASP A 192 11.13 -3.39 -12.81
CA ASP A 192 10.73 -4.72 -12.36
C ASP A 192 9.22 -4.79 -12.08
N PHE A 193 8.66 -3.74 -11.47
CA PHE A 193 7.21 -3.57 -11.34
C PHE A 193 6.55 -3.62 -12.72
N MET A 194 7.01 -2.82 -13.68
CA MET A 194 6.47 -2.79 -15.05
C MET A 194 6.48 -4.16 -15.74
N LYS A 195 7.57 -4.92 -15.59
CA LYS A 195 7.76 -6.18 -16.31
C LYS A 195 7.06 -7.36 -15.65
N ASN A 196 7.03 -7.38 -14.32
CA ASN A 196 6.67 -8.56 -13.53
C ASN A 196 5.44 -8.36 -12.63
N GLY A 197 4.87 -7.15 -12.61
CA GLY A 197 3.59 -6.84 -11.95
C GLY A 197 2.40 -7.20 -12.84
N GLY A 198 1.37 -7.80 -12.25
CA GLY A 198 0.24 -8.41 -12.95
C GLY A 198 -0.82 -7.41 -13.41
N ASN A 199 -1.18 -6.43 -12.56
CA ASN A 199 -2.20 -5.43 -12.90
C ASN A 199 -1.64 -4.02 -13.02
N LEU A 200 -0.52 -3.71 -12.35
CA LEU A 200 0.19 -2.41 -12.26
C LEU A 200 -0.66 -1.26 -11.70
N THR A 201 -1.90 -1.10 -12.13
CA THR A 201 -2.89 -0.11 -11.68
C THR A 201 -4.24 -0.77 -11.41
N ILE A 202 -4.96 -0.33 -10.38
CA ILE A 202 -6.34 -0.78 -10.05
C ILE A 202 -7.11 0.40 -9.41
N PRO A 203 -8.42 0.57 -9.64
CA PRO A 203 -9.19 1.61 -8.95
C PRO A 203 -9.13 1.40 -7.43
N ALA A 204 -9.00 2.48 -6.66
CA ALA A 204 -8.91 2.40 -5.20
C ALA A 204 -10.12 1.66 -4.57
N ASP A 205 -11.34 1.86 -5.09
CA ASP A 205 -12.53 1.16 -4.61
C ASP A 205 -12.49 -0.35 -4.90
N ARG A 206 -11.88 -0.75 -6.03
CA ARG A 206 -11.67 -2.15 -6.37
C ARG A 206 -10.55 -2.78 -5.55
N PHE A 207 -9.47 -2.04 -5.30
CA PHE A 207 -8.37 -2.47 -4.45
C PHE A 207 -8.83 -2.76 -3.02
N LEU A 208 -9.59 -1.85 -2.40
CA LEU A 208 -10.13 -2.06 -1.06
C LEU A 208 -11.07 -3.28 -1.00
N HIS A 209 -11.89 -3.47 -2.03
CA HIS A 209 -12.74 -4.66 -2.13
C HIS A 209 -11.92 -5.94 -2.32
N GLU A 210 -10.82 -5.89 -3.07
CA GLU A 210 -9.92 -7.02 -3.24
C GLU A 210 -9.23 -7.40 -1.93
N ILE A 211 -8.77 -6.42 -1.14
CA ILE A 211 -8.25 -6.65 0.20
C ILE A 211 -9.30 -7.32 1.08
N ALA A 212 -10.52 -6.75 1.12
CA ALA A 212 -11.61 -7.32 1.93
C ALA A 212 -11.95 -8.75 1.52
N PHE A 213 -11.93 -9.06 0.21
CA PHE A 213 -12.10 -10.42 -0.29
C PHE A 213 -10.95 -11.35 0.11
N LYS A 214 -9.68 -10.92 -0.05
CA LYS A 214 -8.49 -11.70 0.31
C LYS A 214 -8.41 -12.00 1.82
N MET A 215 -9.02 -11.16 2.64
CA MET A 215 -9.18 -11.34 4.08
C MET A 215 -10.46 -12.09 4.48
N TRP A 216 -11.24 -12.61 3.52
CA TRP A 216 -12.51 -13.29 3.73
C TRP A 216 -13.56 -12.44 4.48
N LYS A 217 -13.48 -11.11 4.37
CA LYS A 217 -14.44 -10.16 4.94
C LYS A 217 -15.48 -9.69 3.91
N ALA A 218 -15.29 -9.99 2.63
CA ALA A 218 -16.22 -9.71 1.55
C ALA A 218 -16.26 -10.88 0.54
N PRO A 219 -17.38 -11.10 -0.17
CA PRO A 219 -17.42 -12.05 -1.29
C PRO A 219 -16.51 -11.59 -2.43
N LYS A 220 -16.19 -12.48 -3.37
CA LYS A 220 -15.50 -12.10 -4.61
C LYS A 220 -16.41 -11.16 -5.41
N TYR A 221 -15.87 -10.06 -5.94
CA TYR A 221 -16.69 -9.14 -6.74
C TYR A 221 -17.29 -9.87 -7.95
N GLY A 222 -18.62 -9.84 -8.09
CA GLY A 222 -19.35 -10.52 -9.17
C GLY A 222 -19.94 -11.90 -8.81
N ALA A 223 -19.98 -12.27 -7.52
CA ALA A 223 -20.89 -13.30 -7.01
C ALA A 223 -22.28 -12.69 -6.72
#